data_AF-A0A2G2G2I2-F1
#
_entry.id   AF-A0A2G2G2I2-F1
#
_cell.length_a   1.000
_cell.length_b   1.000
_cell.length_c   1.000
_cell.angle_alpha   90.00
_cell.angle_beta   90.00
_cell.angle_gamma   90.00
#
_symmetry.space_group_name_H-M   'P 1'
#
loop_
_entity.id
_entity.type
_entity.pdbx_description
1 polymer ?
#
loop_
_entity_poly.entity_id
_entity_poly.type
_entity_poly.pdbx_seq_one_letter_code
_entity_poly.pdbx_strand_id
1 'polypeptide(L)'
;MDHMQTELPVFIYSGRIELRNTISITKEVLDTLEKNAKGVLVSMKKCGSFATEEDIVSLCQNFEKVQKDIKVDIAFIDYSPALFERIKKVSGKYPIKLFNSIQTATLFLNPKSLNEELKILLYEPNKAARDSIKKALTGSKYKLYIAKDNESYKNISQLEKIDITISQTVLNVKKASKAKPGKKLHISKNLVTNLPLFIDTAVETLSMITELDAQKSKHGIGNFKSDFDDMPLAALMKFSGSFSGTFFLIFPKSIACRTLSAMMGEEISDTDIEALKDGVGEFCNIITGSIKSKLQKKDLFITFELPKTYENVVEAASLVKGEEGIWIDMFLDKDPFYIFISS
;
A
#
# COMPACT_ATOMS: atom_id res chain seq x y z
N MET A 1 6.28 -16.61 -35.68
CA MET A 1 7.17 -16.30 -34.55
C MET A 1 6.27 -15.82 -33.43
N ASP A 2 6.06 -16.67 -32.43
CA ASP A 2 5.26 -16.33 -31.25
C ASP A 2 5.93 -15.16 -30.53
N HIS A 3 5.30 -13.99 -30.57
CA HIS A 3 5.66 -12.89 -29.69
C HIS A 3 5.19 -13.28 -28.30
N MET A 4 6.10 -13.84 -27.48
CA MET A 4 5.88 -13.89 -26.04
C MET A 4 5.61 -12.47 -25.57
N GLN A 5 4.34 -12.17 -25.27
CA GLN A 5 3.93 -10.93 -24.64
C GLN A 5 4.69 -10.82 -23.33
N THR A 6 5.62 -9.87 -23.26
CA THR A 6 6.37 -9.63 -22.03
C THR A 6 5.50 -8.76 -21.13
N GLU A 7 5.19 -9.24 -19.94
CA GLU A 7 4.42 -8.44 -18.95
C GLU A 7 5.15 -7.14 -18.54
N LEU A 8 6.42 -6.98 -18.93
CA LEU A 8 7.21 -5.75 -18.83
C LEU A 8 7.83 -5.41 -20.20
N PRO A 9 7.06 -4.80 -21.13
CA PRO A 9 7.59 -4.35 -22.41
C PRO A 9 8.79 -3.40 -22.22
N VAL A 10 9.81 -3.57 -23.07
CA VAL A 10 11.03 -2.76 -23.05
C VAL A 10 11.08 -1.89 -24.31
N PHE A 11 11.00 -0.58 -24.11
CA PHE A 11 11.25 0.41 -25.15
C PHE A 11 12.72 0.84 -25.12
N ILE A 12 13.46 0.60 -26.20
CA ILE A 12 14.87 0.99 -26.30
C ILE A 12 14.95 2.37 -26.94
N TYR A 13 15.15 3.40 -26.13
CA TYR A 13 15.35 4.73 -26.66
C TYR A 13 16.78 4.91 -27.18
N SER A 14 16.90 5.35 -28.43
CA SER A 14 18.18 5.64 -29.09
C SER A 14 18.20 7.11 -29.51
N GLY A 15 19.02 7.93 -28.84
CA GLY A 15 19.07 9.35 -29.13
C GLY A 15 19.57 10.20 -27.97
N ARG A 16 19.44 11.52 -28.12
CA ARG A 16 19.69 12.49 -27.04
C ARG A 16 18.37 12.86 -26.41
N ILE A 17 18.29 12.88 -25.08
CA ILE A 17 17.14 13.43 -24.39
C ILE A 17 17.23 14.95 -24.51
N GLU A 18 16.34 15.55 -25.28
CA GLU A 18 16.29 17.00 -25.54
C GLU A 18 14.84 17.48 -25.44
N LEU A 19 14.58 18.67 -24.92
CA LEU A 19 13.24 19.21 -24.71
C LEU A 19 12.29 18.97 -25.92
N ARG A 20 12.79 19.25 -27.13
CA ARG A 20 12.06 19.11 -28.42
C ARG A 20 11.57 17.70 -28.74
N ASN A 21 12.20 16.65 -28.21
CA ASN A 21 11.86 15.26 -28.53
C ASN A 21 11.19 14.51 -27.38
N THR A 22 11.12 15.09 -26.19
CA THR A 22 10.51 14.45 -25.00
C THR A 22 9.07 13.98 -25.24
N ILE A 23 8.27 14.72 -26.02
CA ILE A 23 6.89 14.32 -26.37
C ILE A 23 6.88 13.09 -27.29
N SER A 24 7.73 13.07 -28.32
CA SER A 24 7.84 11.92 -29.25
C SER A 24 8.22 10.65 -28.51
N ILE A 25 9.22 10.75 -27.63
CA ILE A 25 9.68 9.63 -26.79
C ILE A 25 8.51 9.04 -26.00
N THR A 26 7.71 9.90 -25.34
CA THR A 26 6.57 9.41 -24.55
C THR A 26 5.47 8.76 -25.38
N LYS A 27 5.26 9.22 -26.62
CA LYS A 27 4.29 8.63 -27.55
C LYS A 27 4.76 7.26 -28.04
N GLU A 28 6.02 7.13 -28.41
CA GLU A 28 6.59 5.84 -28.86
C GLU A 28 6.55 4.78 -27.74
N VAL A 29 6.78 5.21 -26.49
CA VAL A 29 6.62 4.33 -25.31
C VAL A 29 5.16 3.88 -25.13
N LEU A 30 4.20 4.79 -25.35
CA LEU A 30 2.77 4.45 -25.31
C LEU A 30 2.39 3.44 -26.39
N ASP A 31 2.92 3.58 -27.59
CA ASP A 31 2.66 2.66 -28.70
C ASP A 31 3.24 1.25 -28.41
N THR A 32 4.18 1.14 -27.48
CA THR A 32 4.77 -0.12 -27.01
C THR A 32 3.96 -0.78 -25.88
N LEU A 33 2.93 -0.11 -25.34
CA LEU A 33 2.16 -0.62 -24.21
C LEU A 33 1.19 -1.74 -24.64
N GLU A 34 1.38 -2.92 -24.06
CA GLU A 34 0.45 -4.04 -24.22
C GLU A 34 -0.70 -3.99 -23.20
N LYS A 35 -1.88 -4.55 -23.56
CA LYS A 35 -3.10 -4.50 -22.73
C LYS A 35 -2.94 -5.07 -21.30
N ASN A 36 -2.01 -6.00 -21.10
CA ASN A 36 -1.78 -6.69 -19.82
C ASN A 36 -0.45 -6.32 -19.15
N ALA A 37 0.22 -5.26 -19.62
CA ALA A 37 1.51 -4.84 -19.09
C ALA A 37 1.42 -4.51 -17.58
N LYS A 38 2.34 -5.08 -16.80
CA LYS A 38 2.54 -4.78 -15.37
C LYS A 38 3.36 -3.50 -15.16
N GLY A 39 4.02 -3.03 -16.20
CA GLY A 39 4.79 -1.79 -16.26
C GLY A 39 5.50 -1.65 -17.60
N VAL A 40 6.12 -0.51 -17.87
CA VAL A 40 6.91 -0.27 -19.09
C VAL A 40 8.33 0.12 -18.70
N LEU A 41 9.31 -0.52 -19.32
CA LEU A 41 10.72 -0.23 -19.12
C LEU A 41 11.25 0.61 -20.28
N VAL A 42 11.80 1.77 -19.98
CA VAL A 42 12.46 2.65 -20.95
C VAL A 42 13.96 2.46 -20.79
N SER A 43 14.56 1.70 -21.71
CA SER A 43 16.00 1.46 -21.73
C SER A 43 16.75 2.67 -22.27
N MET A 44 17.63 3.21 -21.44
CA MET A 44 18.50 4.36 -21.70
C MET A 44 19.87 3.92 -22.22
N LYS A 45 20.04 2.64 -22.59
CA LYS A 45 21.33 2.05 -22.99
C LYS A 45 22.01 2.79 -24.14
N LYS A 46 21.22 3.35 -25.05
CA LYS A 46 21.69 4.09 -26.24
C LYS A 46 21.51 5.61 -26.10
N CYS A 47 21.35 6.10 -24.87
CA CYS A 47 21.26 7.53 -24.59
C CYS A 47 22.64 8.12 -24.31
N GLY A 48 22.94 9.26 -24.96
CA GLY A 48 24.13 10.04 -24.62
C GLY A 48 24.00 10.71 -23.25
N SER A 49 25.13 10.95 -22.58
CA SER A 49 25.21 11.59 -21.25
C SER A 49 24.91 13.09 -21.23
N PHE A 50 24.48 13.67 -22.36
CA PHE A 50 24.41 15.11 -22.59
C PHE A 50 23.08 15.77 -22.22
N ALA A 51 22.13 15.01 -21.67
CA ALA A 51 20.86 15.57 -21.21
C ALA A 51 21.10 16.61 -20.11
N THR A 52 20.53 17.81 -20.29
CA THR A 52 20.48 18.84 -19.24
C THR A 52 19.46 18.47 -18.17
N GLU A 53 19.50 19.15 -17.02
CA GLU A 53 18.47 18.93 -15.99
C GLU A 53 17.08 19.31 -16.50
N GLU A 54 16.97 20.33 -17.35
CA GLU A 54 15.71 20.76 -17.98
C GLU A 54 15.15 19.69 -18.92
N ASP A 55 16.00 19.07 -19.75
CA ASP A 55 15.59 17.98 -20.64
C ASP A 55 15.00 16.81 -19.86
N ILE A 56 15.67 16.41 -18.77
CA ILE A 56 15.22 15.30 -17.92
C ILE A 56 13.94 15.67 -17.18
N VAL A 57 13.82 16.91 -16.70
CA VAL A 57 12.58 17.41 -16.07
C VAL A 57 11.41 17.34 -17.04
N SER A 58 11.57 17.82 -18.27
CA SER A 58 10.54 17.73 -19.31
C SER A 58 10.16 16.28 -19.62
N LEU A 59 11.16 15.40 -19.74
CA LEU A 59 10.92 13.97 -19.96
C LEU A 59 10.11 13.34 -18.81
N CYS A 60 10.50 13.58 -17.56
CA CYS A 60 9.80 13.06 -16.39
C CYS A 60 8.38 13.63 -16.27
N GLN A 61 8.16 14.91 -16.58
CA GLN A 61 6.82 15.53 -16.59
C GLN A 61 5.91 14.89 -17.62
N ASN A 62 6.41 14.61 -18.82
CA ASN A 62 5.62 13.98 -19.87
C ASN A 62 5.28 12.53 -19.50
N PHE A 63 6.22 11.76 -18.95
CA PHE A 63 5.90 10.42 -18.44
C PHE A 63 4.97 10.43 -17.23
N GLU A 64 5.02 11.44 -16.37
CA GLU A 64 4.05 11.59 -15.28
C GLU A 64 2.62 11.76 -15.83
N LYS A 65 2.45 12.58 -16.88
CA LYS A 65 1.15 12.74 -17.57
C LYS A 65 0.69 11.39 -18.13
N VAL A 66 1.56 10.71 -18.88
CA VAL A 66 1.27 9.39 -19.44
C VAL A 66 0.85 8.38 -18.37
N GLN A 67 1.60 8.28 -17.27
CA GLN A 67 1.28 7.36 -16.17
C GLN A 67 -0.08 7.64 -15.51
N LYS A 68 -0.57 8.88 -15.52
CA LYS A 68 -1.92 9.21 -15.00
C LYS A 68 -3.01 8.60 -15.86
N ASP A 69 -2.77 8.49 -17.16
CA ASP A 69 -3.73 7.99 -18.14
C ASP A 69 -3.73 6.45 -18.16
N ILE A 70 -2.56 5.82 -18.25
CA ILE A 70 -2.44 4.36 -18.44
C ILE A 70 -2.44 3.55 -17.13
N LYS A 71 -2.26 4.20 -15.99
CA LYS A 71 -2.24 3.59 -14.64
C LYS A 71 -1.23 2.46 -14.42
N VAL A 72 -0.25 2.27 -15.30
CA VAL A 72 0.89 1.37 -15.13
C VAL A 72 2.15 2.14 -14.77
N ASP A 73 3.10 1.48 -14.12
CA ASP A 73 4.39 2.07 -13.78
C ASP A 73 5.29 2.20 -15.00
N ILE A 74 6.01 3.32 -15.09
CA ILE A 74 7.10 3.51 -16.05
C ILE A 74 8.41 3.59 -15.28
N ALA A 75 9.41 2.81 -15.71
CA ALA A 75 10.73 2.79 -15.12
C ALA A 75 11.81 3.02 -16.16
N PHE A 76 12.86 3.75 -15.79
CA PHE A 76 14.05 3.89 -16.60
C PHE A 76 15.05 2.79 -16.21
N ILE A 77 15.67 2.19 -17.23
CA ILE A 77 16.68 1.15 -17.07
C ILE A 77 17.91 1.40 -17.93
N ASP A 78 18.99 0.66 -17.70
CA ASP A 78 20.21 0.63 -18.51
C ASP A 78 20.89 2.00 -18.74
N TYR A 79 20.70 2.97 -17.84
CA TYR A 79 21.39 4.25 -17.90
C TYR A 79 22.87 4.11 -17.51
N SER A 80 23.71 5.01 -18.01
CA SER A 80 25.09 5.14 -17.55
C SER A 80 25.14 5.70 -16.11
N PRO A 81 26.21 5.44 -15.33
CA PRO A 81 26.37 6.05 -14.00
C PRO A 81 26.26 7.57 -13.99
N ALA A 82 26.78 8.24 -15.03
CA ALA A 82 26.69 9.69 -15.16
C ALA A 82 25.25 10.16 -15.41
N LEU A 83 24.49 9.43 -16.24
CA LEU A 83 23.09 9.73 -16.52
C LEU A 83 22.21 9.43 -15.29
N PHE A 84 22.50 8.35 -14.56
CA PHE A 84 21.83 8.01 -13.31
C PHE A 84 21.88 9.17 -12.31
N GLU A 85 23.07 9.71 -12.04
CA GLU A 85 23.22 10.82 -11.08
C GLU A 85 22.44 12.07 -11.52
N ARG A 86 22.38 12.36 -12.83
CA ARG A 86 21.56 13.47 -13.35
C ARG A 86 20.07 13.21 -13.16
N ILE A 87 19.58 12.03 -13.53
CA ILE A 87 18.16 11.67 -13.38
C ILE A 87 17.78 11.63 -11.91
N LYS A 88 18.61 11.08 -11.03
CA LYS A 88 18.37 10.97 -9.58
C LYS A 88 18.12 12.33 -8.93
N LYS A 89 18.82 13.39 -9.35
CA LYS A 89 18.64 14.76 -8.82
C LYS A 89 17.22 15.30 -9.02
N VAL A 90 16.58 14.96 -10.13
CA VAL A 90 15.30 15.57 -10.53
C VAL A 90 14.11 14.60 -10.43
N SER A 91 14.34 13.31 -10.62
CA SER A 91 13.30 12.27 -10.69
C SER A 91 12.52 12.09 -9.38
N GLY A 92 13.07 12.49 -8.22
CA GLY A 92 12.38 12.39 -6.93
C GLY A 92 11.09 13.22 -6.80
N LYS A 93 10.79 14.09 -7.78
CA LYS A 93 9.53 14.84 -7.89
C LYS A 93 8.46 14.11 -8.71
N TYR A 94 8.85 13.04 -9.41
CA TYR A 94 8.02 12.35 -10.40
C TYR A 94 7.89 10.86 -10.03
N PRO A 95 6.79 10.19 -10.41
CA PRO A 95 6.57 8.77 -10.14
C PRO A 95 7.37 7.84 -11.07
N ILE A 96 8.62 8.20 -11.40
CA ILE A 96 9.47 7.45 -12.33
C ILE A 96 10.47 6.62 -11.55
N LYS A 97 10.40 5.29 -11.66
CA LYS A 97 11.37 4.41 -11.00
C LYS A 97 12.66 4.31 -11.82
N LEU A 98 13.78 4.14 -11.16
CA LEU A 98 15.09 3.92 -11.78
C LEU A 98 15.61 2.55 -11.33
N PHE A 99 15.94 1.67 -12.28
CA PHE A 99 16.59 0.39 -12.01
C PHE A 99 17.82 0.21 -12.89
N ASN A 100 18.90 -0.37 -12.37
CA ASN A 100 20.12 -0.58 -13.17
C ASN A 100 19.95 -1.61 -14.30
N SER A 101 18.95 -2.50 -14.22
CA SER A 101 18.73 -3.57 -15.20
C SER A 101 17.27 -4.00 -15.28
N ILE A 102 16.93 -4.77 -16.32
CA ILE A 102 15.62 -5.43 -16.46
C ILE A 102 15.36 -6.36 -15.27
N GLN A 103 16.34 -7.17 -14.86
CA GLN A 103 16.20 -8.13 -13.76
C GLN A 103 15.85 -7.42 -12.44
N THR A 104 16.53 -6.30 -12.17
CA THR A 104 16.22 -5.46 -11.02
C THR A 104 14.82 -4.89 -11.12
N ALA A 105 14.39 -4.38 -12.28
CA ALA A 105 13.03 -3.89 -12.46
C ALA A 105 11.97 -4.98 -12.23
N THR A 106 12.22 -6.20 -12.71
CA THR A 106 11.33 -7.36 -12.51
C THR A 106 11.12 -7.68 -11.04
N LEU A 107 12.15 -7.59 -10.20
CA LEU A 107 12.02 -7.79 -8.75
C LEU A 107 10.95 -6.89 -8.09
N PHE A 108 10.71 -5.70 -8.65
CA PHE A 108 9.77 -4.73 -8.07
C PHE A 108 8.45 -4.64 -8.83
N LEU A 109 8.47 -4.81 -10.15
CA LEU A 109 7.29 -4.60 -11.01
C LEU A 109 6.58 -5.90 -11.37
N ASN A 110 7.29 -7.03 -11.38
CA ASN A 110 6.70 -8.34 -11.65
C ASN A 110 7.41 -9.48 -10.88
N PRO A 111 7.46 -9.44 -9.53
CA PRO A 111 8.20 -10.42 -8.74
C PRO A 111 7.72 -11.86 -8.94
N LYS A 112 6.45 -12.06 -9.34
CA LYS A 112 5.86 -13.38 -9.59
C LYS A 112 6.45 -14.10 -10.81
N SER A 113 7.03 -13.38 -11.77
CA SER A 113 7.68 -14.00 -12.93
C SER A 113 9.05 -14.59 -12.61
N LEU A 114 9.58 -14.33 -11.41
CA LEU A 114 10.84 -14.88 -10.94
C LEU A 114 10.53 -16.09 -10.05
N ASN A 115 10.77 -17.29 -10.57
CA ASN A 115 10.74 -18.51 -9.77
C ASN A 115 12.12 -18.73 -9.12
N GLU A 116 12.10 -19.33 -7.93
CA GLU A 116 13.24 -19.75 -7.08
C GLU A 116 13.67 -18.78 -5.97
N GLU A 117 14.35 -19.35 -4.96
CA GLU A 117 15.04 -18.64 -3.89
C GLU A 117 16.28 -17.91 -4.44
N LEU A 118 16.07 -16.73 -5.03
CA LEU A 118 17.17 -15.94 -5.60
C LEU A 118 18.07 -15.35 -4.51
N LYS A 119 19.38 -15.39 -4.73
CA LYS A 119 20.39 -14.68 -3.97
C LYS A 119 20.57 -13.27 -4.54
N ILE A 120 20.15 -12.27 -3.77
CA ILE A 120 20.17 -10.87 -4.19
C ILE A 120 21.25 -10.11 -3.41
N LEU A 121 22.11 -9.39 -4.12
CA LEU A 121 23.05 -8.44 -3.53
C LEU A 121 22.53 -7.01 -3.68
N LEU A 122 22.21 -6.36 -2.55
CA LEU A 122 21.87 -4.95 -2.51
C LEU A 122 23.10 -4.11 -2.16
N TYR A 123 23.55 -3.30 -3.12
CA TYR A 123 24.57 -2.27 -2.92
C TYR A 123 23.95 -0.86 -2.96
N GLU A 124 23.83 -0.24 -1.79
CA GLU A 124 23.35 1.13 -1.65
C GLU A 124 24.02 1.77 -0.41
N PRO A 125 24.98 2.70 -0.60
CA PRO A 125 25.67 3.35 0.51
C PRO A 125 24.74 4.18 1.40
N ASN A 126 23.74 4.85 0.82
CA ASN A 126 22.81 5.68 1.59
C ASN A 126 21.87 4.79 2.42
N LYS A 127 21.90 4.95 3.76
CA LYS A 127 21.09 4.14 4.68
C LYS A 127 19.59 4.21 4.39
N ALA A 128 19.04 5.41 4.17
CA ALA A 128 17.61 5.59 3.95
C ALA A 128 17.14 4.96 2.63
N ALA A 129 17.88 5.16 1.53
CA ALA A 129 17.59 4.52 0.25
C ALA A 129 17.69 3.00 0.36
N ARG A 130 18.74 2.50 1.01
CA ARG A 130 18.95 1.07 1.25
C ARG A 130 17.80 0.44 2.03
N ASP A 131 17.39 1.06 3.13
CA ASP A 131 16.32 0.52 3.97
C ASP A 131 14.95 0.57 3.24
N SER A 132 14.72 1.58 2.40
CA SER A 132 13.54 1.62 1.50
C SER A 132 13.54 0.48 0.49
N ILE A 133 14.69 0.16 -0.11
CA ILE A 133 14.81 -0.94 -1.07
C ILE A 133 14.62 -2.28 -0.37
N LYS A 134 15.23 -2.48 0.80
CA LYS A 134 15.03 -3.67 1.62
C LYS A 134 13.56 -3.91 1.93
N LYS A 135 12.86 -2.88 2.41
CA LYS A 135 11.43 -2.96 2.75
C LYS A 135 10.59 -3.36 1.54
N ALA A 136 10.93 -2.89 0.35
CA ALA A 136 10.23 -3.25 -0.89
C ALA A 136 10.50 -4.70 -1.33
N LEU A 137 11.58 -5.34 -0.86
CA LEU A 137 11.90 -6.74 -1.11
C LEU A 137 11.39 -7.67 0.00
N THR A 138 11.05 -7.14 1.19
CA THR A 138 10.51 -7.90 2.32
C THR A 138 9.21 -8.61 1.94
N GLY A 139 9.12 -9.92 2.22
CA GLY A 139 7.98 -10.76 1.83
C GLY A 139 8.23 -11.62 0.59
N SER A 140 9.37 -11.44 -0.07
CA SER A 140 9.82 -12.30 -1.18
C SER A 140 10.65 -13.49 -0.68
N LYS A 141 10.71 -14.58 -1.44
CA LYS A 141 11.51 -15.79 -1.12
C LYS A 141 13.03 -15.60 -1.31
N TYR A 142 13.51 -14.35 -1.36
CA TYR A 142 14.88 -14.04 -1.76
C TYR A 142 15.84 -14.03 -0.56
N LYS A 143 17.04 -14.58 -0.76
CA LYS A 143 18.14 -14.46 0.19
C LYS A 143 18.88 -13.15 -0.06
N LEU A 144 18.72 -12.18 0.85
CA LEU A 144 19.28 -10.84 0.68
C LEU A 144 20.65 -10.68 1.35
N TYR A 145 21.64 -10.29 0.56
CA TYR A 145 22.97 -9.86 0.99
C TYR A 145 23.09 -8.35 0.86
N ILE A 146 23.72 -7.70 1.83
CA ILE A 146 23.74 -6.23 1.93
C ILE A 146 25.17 -5.72 1.92
N ALA A 147 25.53 -4.94 0.89
CA ALA A 147 26.76 -4.20 0.81
C ALA A 147 26.52 -2.71 1.10
N LYS A 148 27.26 -2.15 2.05
CA LYS A 148 27.15 -0.73 2.46
C LYS A 148 28.20 0.15 1.79
N ASP A 149 29.23 -0.47 1.24
CA ASP A 149 30.41 0.16 0.67
C ASP A 149 31.02 -0.76 -0.42
N ASN A 150 32.04 -0.26 -1.12
CA ASN A 150 32.67 -1.00 -2.21
C ASN A 150 33.42 -2.25 -1.72
N GLU A 151 33.90 -2.25 -0.49
CA GLU A 151 34.67 -3.37 0.07
C GLU A 151 33.74 -4.54 0.38
N SER A 152 32.67 -4.30 1.13
CA SER A 152 31.61 -5.28 1.39
C SER A 152 30.97 -5.79 0.10
N TYR A 153 30.78 -4.92 -0.90
CA TYR A 153 30.30 -5.33 -2.22
C TYR A 153 31.22 -6.35 -2.89
N LYS A 154 32.53 -6.05 -2.95
CA LYS A 154 33.54 -6.94 -3.54
C LYS A 154 33.62 -8.26 -2.78
N ASN A 155 33.66 -8.21 -1.44
CA ASN A 155 33.76 -9.40 -0.59
C ASN A 155 32.56 -10.33 -0.81
N ILE A 156 31.34 -9.81 -0.80
CA ILE A 156 30.13 -10.64 -1.01
C ILE A 156 30.12 -11.20 -2.44
N SER A 157 30.45 -10.38 -3.44
CA SER A 157 30.44 -10.82 -4.85
C SER A 157 31.47 -11.92 -5.15
N GLN A 158 32.52 -12.04 -4.34
CA GLN A 158 33.54 -13.09 -4.46
C GLN A 158 33.18 -14.37 -3.69
N LEU A 159 32.52 -14.23 -2.53
CA LEU A 159 32.20 -15.34 -1.65
C LEU A 159 30.91 -16.08 -2.04
N GLU A 160 29.98 -15.38 -2.68
CA GLU A 160 28.66 -15.90 -2.97
C GLU A 160 28.35 -15.79 -4.46
N LYS A 161 27.75 -16.85 -5.02
CA LYS A 161 27.14 -16.79 -6.35
C LYS A 161 25.85 -15.97 -6.24
N ILE A 162 25.92 -14.71 -6.67
CA ILE A 162 24.79 -13.78 -6.67
C ILE A 162 24.02 -13.88 -8.00
N ASP A 163 22.70 -13.99 -7.91
CA ASP A 163 21.83 -14.07 -9.10
C ASP A 163 21.48 -12.67 -9.63
N ILE A 164 21.17 -11.73 -8.73
CA ILE A 164 20.83 -10.35 -9.09
C ILE A 164 21.53 -9.36 -8.17
N THR A 165 22.16 -8.36 -8.78
CA THR A 165 22.75 -7.21 -8.07
C THR A 165 21.89 -5.97 -8.25
N ILE A 166 21.37 -5.46 -7.15
CA ILE A 166 20.66 -4.19 -7.07
C ILE A 166 21.67 -3.09 -6.74
N SER A 167 21.87 -2.18 -7.69
CA SER A 167 22.63 -0.95 -7.51
C SER A 167 21.96 0.17 -8.29
N GLN A 168 22.36 1.42 -8.04
CA GLN A 168 21.87 2.60 -8.76
C GLN A 168 20.35 2.57 -8.96
N THR A 169 19.61 2.30 -7.88
CA THR A 169 18.16 2.06 -7.94
C THR A 169 17.44 3.11 -7.13
N VAL A 170 16.36 3.67 -7.69
CA VAL A 170 15.53 4.65 -7.01
C VAL A 170 14.07 4.29 -7.24
N LEU A 171 13.36 3.95 -6.17
CA LEU A 171 11.97 3.51 -6.28
C LEU A 171 10.99 4.66 -6.53
N ASN A 172 11.42 5.91 -6.28
CA ASN A 172 10.61 7.14 -6.38
C ASN A 172 9.15 6.89 -6.03
N VAL A 173 8.96 6.26 -4.86
CA VAL A 173 7.65 5.94 -4.32
C VAL A 173 6.90 7.26 -4.27
N LYS A 174 5.75 7.33 -4.96
CA LYS A 174 4.96 8.56 -5.13
C LYS A 174 5.01 9.38 -3.85
N LYS A 175 5.79 10.47 -3.84
CA LYS A 175 5.49 11.60 -2.96
C LYS A 175 4.15 12.08 -3.48
N ALA A 176 3.09 11.76 -2.77
CA ALA A 176 1.77 12.27 -3.08
C ALA A 176 1.91 13.78 -3.33
N SER A 177 1.60 14.21 -4.55
CA SER A 177 1.72 15.59 -5.05
C SER A 177 1.46 16.63 -3.95
N LYS A 178 2.35 17.60 -3.80
CA LYS A 178 2.09 18.79 -2.96
C LYS A 178 0.95 19.59 -3.59
N ALA A 179 -0.28 19.23 -3.27
CA ALA A 179 -1.40 20.16 -3.24
C ALA A 179 -1.35 20.92 -1.91
N LYS A 180 -1.88 22.15 -1.87
CA LYS A 180 -2.05 23.02 -0.69
C LYS A 180 -2.42 22.22 0.58
N PRO A 181 -2.05 22.67 1.80
CA PRO A 181 -2.06 21.85 3.01
C PRO A 181 -3.48 21.45 3.42
N GLY A 182 -3.97 20.36 2.82
CA GLY A 182 -4.97 19.48 3.36
C GLY A 182 -4.26 18.18 3.73
N LYS A 183 -4.35 17.78 5.00
CA LYS A 183 -3.74 16.59 5.61
C LYS A 183 -3.77 15.39 4.64
N LYS A 184 -2.60 14.88 4.24
CA LYS A 184 -2.47 13.72 3.35
C LYS A 184 -2.10 12.48 4.15
N LEU A 185 -3.01 11.52 4.10
CA LEU A 185 -3.01 10.33 4.93
C LEU A 185 -2.01 9.23 4.56
N HIS A 186 -1.50 8.54 5.58
CA HIS A 186 -0.62 7.37 5.52
C HIS A 186 -1.34 6.00 5.37
N ILE A 187 -2.49 5.93 4.69
CA ILE A 187 -3.27 4.68 4.58
C ILE A 187 -2.88 3.85 3.34
N SER A 188 -2.72 2.53 3.51
CA SER A 188 -2.37 1.63 2.40
C SER A 188 -3.40 1.62 1.26
N LYS A 189 -2.95 1.65 0.00
CA LYS A 189 -3.82 1.61 -1.19
C LYS A 189 -4.69 0.35 -1.25
N ASN A 190 -4.17 -0.78 -0.76
CA ASN A 190 -4.91 -2.04 -0.68
C ASN A 190 -6.06 -1.95 0.32
N LEU A 191 -5.85 -1.32 1.48
CA LEU A 191 -6.91 -1.07 2.44
C LEU A 191 -7.98 -0.13 1.84
N VAL A 192 -7.58 0.98 1.22
CA VAL A 192 -8.53 1.92 0.58
C VAL A 192 -9.35 1.22 -0.52
N THR A 193 -8.71 0.39 -1.35
CA THR A 193 -9.39 -0.33 -2.44
C THR A 193 -10.38 -1.37 -1.91
N ASN A 194 -10.08 -1.99 -0.76
CA ASN A 194 -10.93 -3.00 -0.14
C ASN A 194 -11.84 -2.44 0.95
N LEU A 195 -11.77 -1.15 1.28
CA LEU A 195 -12.60 -0.53 2.29
C LEU A 195 -14.11 -0.79 2.09
N PRO A 196 -14.68 -0.73 0.86
CA PRO A 196 -16.09 -1.08 0.67
C PRO A 196 -16.43 -2.49 1.19
N LEU A 197 -15.53 -3.46 1.02
CA LEU A 197 -15.73 -4.81 1.53
C LEU A 197 -15.80 -4.84 3.07
N PHE A 198 -14.98 -4.05 3.77
CA PHE A 198 -15.05 -3.95 5.24
C PHE A 198 -16.38 -3.37 5.68
N ILE A 199 -16.81 -2.26 5.06
CA ILE A 199 -18.05 -1.57 5.40
C ILE A 199 -19.26 -2.46 5.12
N ASP A 200 -19.37 -2.97 3.89
CA ASP A 200 -20.52 -3.74 3.45
C ASP A 200 -20.61 -5.05 4.25
N THR A 201 -19.48 -5.68 4.58
CA THR A 201 -19.48 -6.89 5.43
C THR A 201 -19.88 -6.59 6.87
N ALA A 202 -19.41 -5.51 7.48
CA ALA A 202 -19.82 -5.15 8.84
C ALA A 202 -21.34 -4.91 8.93
N VAL A 203 -21.89 -4.19 7.94
CA VAL A 203 -23.33 -3.93 7.82
C VAL A 203 -24.12 -5.23 7.63
N GLU A 204 -23.74 -6.06 6.66
CA GLU A 204 -24.41 -7.34 6.39
C GLU A 204 -24.35 -8.28 7.59
N THR A 205 -23.18 -8.39 8.24
CA THR A 205 -23.00 -9.27 9.39
C THR A 205 -23.81 -8.80 10.59
N LEU A 206 -23.78 -7.51 10.95
CA LEU A 206 -24.56 -7.00 12.08
C LEU A 206 -26.07 -7.15 11.84
N SER A 207 -26.54 -6.85 10.62
CA SER A 207 -27.95 -7.03 10.27
C SER A 207 -28.37 -8.50 10.37
N MET A 208 -27.50 -9.43 9.96
CA MET A 208 -27.77 -10.85 10.04
C MET A 208 -27.87 -11.37 11.48
N ILE A 209 -26.93 -10.98 12.35
CA ILE A 209 -26.85 -11.55 13.71
C ILE A 209 -27.79 -10.88 14.71
N THR A 210 -28.29 -9.68 14.40
CA THR A 210 -29.18 -8.92 15.30
C THR A 210 -30.59 -8.72 14.76
N GLU A 211 -30.81 -9.05 13.48
CA GLU A 211 -32.07 -8.76 12.76
C GLU A 211 -32.45 -7.25 12.72
N LEU A 212 -31.53 -6.36 13.10
CA LEU A 212 -31.70 -4.90 13.02
C LEU A 212 -31.24 -4.37 11.65
N ASP A 213 -31.81 -3.25 11.19
CA ASP A 213 -31.42 -2.65 9.91
C ASP A 213 -30.12 -1.85 10.05
N ALA A 214 -29.00 -2.40 9.56
CA ALA A 214 -27.74 -1.70 9.53
C ALA A 214 -27.55 -0.94 8.21
N GLN A 215 -27.10 0.30 8.29
CA GLN A 215 -26.88 1.16 7.12
C GLN A 215 -25.56 1.93 7.22
N LYS A 216 -24.90 2.11 6.07
CA LYS A 216 -23.75 3.03 5.97
C LYS A 216 -24.23 4.45 5.73
N SER A 217 -23.61 5.41 6.41
CA SER A 217 -23.92 6.84 6.25
C SER A 217 -22.87 7.53 5.41
N LYS A 218 -21.68 7.72 5.97
CA LYS A 218 -20.57 8.47 5.38
C LYS A 218 -19.26 7.87 5.89
N HIS A 219 -18.23 7.89 5.06
CA HIS A 219 -16.87 7.61 5.49
C HIS A 219 -16.01 8.83 5.21
N GLY A 220 -15.19 9.18 6.19
CA GLY A 220 -14.31 10.32 6.17
C GLY A 220 -12.91 9.87 6.51
N ILE A 221 -11.94 10.45 5.82
CA ILE A 221 -10.55 10.21 6.15
C ILE A 221 -10.18 11.16 7.30
N GLY A 222 -9.64 10.63 8.42
CA GLY A 222 -9.42 11.44 9.61
C GLY A 222 -8.67 10.73 10.74
N ASN A 223 -8.49 11.44 11.83
CA ASN A 223 -7.93 10.87 13.06
C ASN A 223 -8.99 10.03 13.77
N PHE A 224 -8.52 9.13 14.63
CA PHE A 224 -9.38 8.48 15.62
C PHE A 224 -10.11 9.55 16.43
N LYS A 225 -11.45 9.52 16.43
CA LYS A 225 -12.26 10.40 17.26
C LYS A 225 -12.38 9.76 18.63
N SER A 226 -12.20 10.55 19.68
CA SER A 226 -12.35 10.11 21.07
C SER A 226 -13.17 11.10 21.90
N ASP A 227 -13.74 12.11 21.26
CA ASP A 227 -14.55 13.14 21.88
C ASP A 227 -16.01 12.74 21.73
N PHE A 228 -16.52 12.04 22.74
CA PHE A 228 -17.87 11.51 22.81
C PHE A 228 -18.45 11.81 24.19
N ASP A 229 -19.67 12.34 24.22
CA ASP A 229 -20.36 12.68 25.47
C ASP A 229 -20.71 11.42 26.28
N ASP A 230 -20.98 10.30 25.60
CA ASP A 230 -21.47 9.04 26.17
C ASP A 230 -20.39 7.97 26.39
N MET A 231 -19.12 8.30 26.10
CA MET A 231 -17.94 7.44 26.31
C MET A 231 -18.16 5.99 25.82
N PRO A 232 -18.23 5.77 24.49
CA PRO A 232 -18.59 4.48 23.91
C PRO A 232 -17.56 3.39 24.19
N LEU A 233 -18.02 2.15 24.15
CA LEU A 233 -17.21 0.93 24.17
C LEU A 233 -16.41 0.80 22.89
N ALA A 234 -15.22 0.20 22.96
CA ALA A 234 -14.39 -0.06 21.78
C ALA A 234 -13.83 -1.48 21.80
N ALA A 235 -13.87 -2.17 20.65
CA ALA A 235 -13.12 -3.38 20.38
C ALA A 235 -12.06 -3.13 19.30
N LEU A 236 -10.84 -3.58 19.55
CA LEU A 236 -9.68 -3.40 18.69
C LEU A 236 -9.16 -4.76 18.23
N MET A 237 -8.91 -4.91 16.92
CA MET A 237 -8.21 -6.06 16.35
C MET A 237 -7.13 -5.59 15.39
N LYS A 238 -5.89 -6.02 15.62
CA LYS A 238 -4.82 -5.86 14.63
C LYS A 238 -4.94 -6.97 13.59
N PHE A 239 -4.58 -6.66 12.36
CA PHE A 239 -4.50 -7.65 11.31
C PHE A 239 -3.24 -7.49 10.47
N SER A 240 -2.78 -8.59 9.90
CA SER A 240 -1.57 -8.65 9.06
C SER A 240 -1.71 -9.67 7.93
N GLY A 241 -0.91 -9.52 6.87
CA GLY A 241 -0.93 -10.40 5.70
C GLY A 241 -0.73 -9.62 4.40
N SER A 242 -1.61 -9.83 3.41
CA SER A 242 -1.61 -9.10 2.13
C SER A 242 -1.64 -7.56 2.30
N PHE A 243 -2.18 -7.09 3.42
CA PHE A 243 -1.98 -5.76 3.98
C PHE A 243 -2.18 -5.86 5.50
N SER A 244 -1.70 -4.85 6.22
CA SER A 244 -1.79 -4.80 7.68
C SER A 244 -2.50 -3.53 8.12
N GLY A 245 -3.00 -3.57 9.35
CA GLY A 245 -3.62 -2.42 9.97
C GLY A 245 -4.31 -2.77 11.28
N THR A 246 -5.08 -1.82 11.79
CA THR A 246 -5.88 -1.96 13.00
C THR A 246 -7.33 -1.67 12.67
N PHE A 247 -8.22 -2.57 13.08
CA PHE A 247 -9.67 -2.44 12.98
C PHE A 247 -10.25 -2.12 14.34
N PHE A 248 -11.10 -1.10 14.39
CA PHE A 248 -11.86 -0.70 15.57
C PHE A 248 -13.34 -0.80 15.29
N LEU A 249 -14.05 -1.37 16.24
CA LEU A 249 -15.51 -1.33 16.35
C LEU A 249 -15.86 -0.50 17.59
N ILE A 250 -16.65 0.55 17.43
CA ILE A 250 -16.97 1.50 18.50
C ILE A 250 -18.48 1.61 18.63
N PHE A 251 -19.00 1.30 19.81
CA PHE A 251 -20.42 1.24 20.11
C PHE A 251 -20.76 2.12 21.32
N PRO A 252 -21.66 3.10 21.17
CA PRO A 252 -22.37 3.67 22.31
C PRO A 252 -22.94 2.58 23.22
N LYS A 253 -22.93 2.79 24.54
CA LYS A 253 -23.41 1.80 25.51
C LYS A 253 -24.86 1.39 25.25
N SER A 254 -25.72 2.37 24.93
CA SER A 254 -27.13 2.14 24.58
C SER A 254 -27.28 1.22 23.35
N ILE A 255 -26.39 1.37 22.36
CA ILE A 255 -26.44 0.57 21.14
C ILE A 255 -25.84 -0.81 21.37
N ALA A 256 -24.76 -0.93 22.13
CA ALA A 256 -24.22 -2.23 22.55
C ALA A 256 -25.30 -3.04 23.28
N CYS A 257 -25.96 -2.44 24.25
CA CYS A 257 -27.06 -3.03 25.02
C CYS A 257 -28.20 -3.51 24.11
N ARG A 258 -28.72 -2.65 23.22
CA ARG A 258 -29.80 -3.00 22.28
C ARG A 258 -29.38 -4.12 21.32
N THR A 259 -28.17 -4.04 20.78
CA THR A 259 -27.64 -5.00 19.79
C THR A 259 -27.45 -6.37 20.43
N LEU A 260 -26.91 -6.42 21.64
CA LEU A 260 -26.77 -7.66 22.41
C LEU A 260 -28.11 -8.23 22.83
N SER A 261 -29.04 -7.38 23.28
CA SER A 261 -30.37 -7.82 23.67
C SER A 261 -31.12 -8.44 22.49
N ALA A 262 -30.99 -7.84 21.30
CA ALA A 262 -31.56 -8.39 20.07
C ALA A 262 -30.93 -9.74 19.70
N MET A 263 -29.60 -9.88 19.80
CA MET A 263 -28.92 -11.14 19.50
C MET A 263 -29.26 -12.25 20.50
N MET A 264 -29.42 -11.94 21.79
CA MET A 264 -29.68 -12.93 22.85
C MET A 264 -31.18 -13.21 23.06
N GLY A 265 -32.06 -12.31 22.61
CA GLY A 265 -33.51 -12.40 22.83
C GLY A 265 -33.95 -12.06 24.25
N GLU A 266 -33.07 -11.45 25.06
CA GLU A 266 -33.33 -11.01 26.43
C GLU A 266 -32.72 -9.63 26.69
N GLU A 267 -33.19 -8.93 27.72
CA GLU A 267 -32.74 -7.57 28.03
C GLU A 267 -31.39 -7.59 28.76
N ILE A 268 -30.38 -6.95 28.17
CA ILE A 268 -29.05 -6.78 28.79
C ILE A 268 -29.02 -5.43 29.53
N SER A 269 -28.61 -5.42 30.80
CA SER A 269 -28.46 -4.17 31.56
C SER A 269 -27.31 -3.31 31.03
N ASP A 270 -27.52 -1.99 30.95
CA ASP A 270 -26.47 -1.02 30.62
C ASP A 270 -25.38 -0.91 31.71
N THR A 271 -25.67 -1.42 32.92
CA THR A 271 -24.72 -1.50 34.04
C THR A 271 -23.80 -2.72 33.98
N ASP A 272 -24.11 -3.73 33.14
CA ASP A 272 -23.27 -4.93 33.00
C ASP A 272 -22.17 -4.71 31.97
N ILE A 273 -21.18 -3.92 32.37
CA ILE A 273 -20.10 -3.48 31.49
C ILE A 273 -19.27 -4.64 30.94
N GLU A 274 -19.08 -5.71 31.71
CA GLU A 274 -18.30 -6.87 31.24
C GLU A 274 -19.07 -7.65 30.16
N ALA A 275 -20.38 -7.89 30.35
CA ALA A 275 -21.21 -8.50 29.31
C ALA A 275 -21.22 -7.66 28.02
N LEU A 276 -21.32 -6.33 28.15
CA LEU A 276 -21.27 -5.42 27.01
C LEU A 276 -19.90 -5.45 26.30
N LYS A 277 -18.80 -5.46 27.05
CA LYS A 277 -17.44 -5.56 26.48
C LYS A 277 -17.25 -6.87 25.73
N ASP A 278 -17.61 -7.98 26.33
CA ASP A 278 -17.49 -9.31 25.72
C ASP A 278 -18.34 -9.41 24.46
N GLY A 279 -19.58 -8.92 24.52
CA GLY A 279 -20.47 -8.86 23.37
C GLY A 279 -19.94 -8.04 22.20
N VAL A 280 -19.41 -6.82 22.47
CA VAL A 280 -18.77 -5.99 21.42
C VAL A 280 -17.50 -6.66 20.87
N GLY A 281 -16.74 -7.37 21.72
CA GLY A 281 -15.61 -8.19 21.30
C GLY A 281 -16.02 -9.31 20.34
N GLU A 282 -17.14 -9.97 20.62
CA GLU A 282 -17.66 -11.05 19.78
C GLU A 282 -18.22 -10.53 18.45
N PHE A 283 -18.92 -9.38 18.44
CA PHE A 283 -19.28 -8.72 17.19
C PHE A 283 -18.04 -8.42 16.34
N CYS A 284 -16.97 -7.93 16.95
CA CYS A 284 -15.72 -7.67 16.27
C CYS A 284 -15.12 -8.96 15.67
N ASN A 285 -15.12 -10.07 16.41
CA ASN A 285 -14.68 -11.39 15.91
C ASN A 285 -15.51 -11.87 14.71
N ILE A 286 -16.84 -11.82 14.80
CA ILE A 286 -17.72 -12.34 13.74
C ILE A 286 -17.57 -11.49 12.46
N ILE A 287 -17.53 -10.17 12.60
CA ILE A 287 -17.35 -9.23 11.48
C ILE A 287 -16.00 -9.46 10.81
N THR A 288 -14.91 -9.47 11.59
CA THR A 288 -13.55 -9.62 11.04
C THR A 288 -13.30 -11.03 10.48
N GLY A 289 -13.90 -12.07 11.06
CA GLY A 289 -13.92 -13.42 10.51
C GLY A 289 -14.61 -13.47 9.14
N SER A 290 -15.77 -12.82 9.01
CA SER A 290 -16.49 -12.72 7.74
C SER A 290 -15.69 -11.96 6.68
N ILE A 291 -15.04 -10.86 7.07
CA ILE A 291 -14.14 -10.06 6.21
C ILE A 291 -12.97 -10.93 5.72
N LYS A 292 -12.32 -11.68 6.62
CA LYS A 292 -11.23 -12.60 6.30
C LYS A 292 -11.65 -13.61 5.23
N SER A 293 -12.78 -14.29 5.41
CA SER A 293 -13.28 -15.28 4.45
C SER A 293 -13.62 -14.67 3.09
N LYS A 294 -14.19 -13.45 3.05
CA LYS A 294 -14.48 -12.76 1.78
C LYS A 294 -13.22 -12.27 1.08
N LEU A 295 -12.19 -11.84 1.81
CA LEU A 295 -10.90 -11.45 1.24
C LEU A 295 -10.13 -12.65 0.68
N GLN A 296 -10.17 -13.81 1.37
CA GLN A 296 -9.55 -15.04 0.89
C GLN A 296 -10.12 -15.48 -0.48
N LYS A 297 -11.42 -15.29 -0.72
CA LYS A 297 -12.05 -15.54 -2.04
C LYS A 297 -11.51 -14.63 -3.15
N LYS A 298 -10.83 -13.52 -2.80
CA LYS A 298 -10.15 -12.61 -3.72
C LYS A 298 -8.63 -12.81 -3.74
N ASP A 299 -8.14 -13.95 -3.24
CA ASP A 299 -6.70 -14.25 -3.06
C ASP A 299 -5.95 -13.25 -2.16
N LEU A 300 -6.68 -12.61 -1.23
CA LEU A 300 -6.12 -11.73 -0.20
C LEU A 300 -6.15 -12.43 1.16
N PHE A 301 -4.97 -12.76 1.66
CA PHE A 301 -4.81 -13.52 2.89
C PHE A 301 -4.46 -12.57 4.03
N ILE A 302 -5.39 -12.40 4.96
CA ILE A 302 -5.17 -11.64 6.19
C ILE A 302 -5.48 -12.50 7.41
N THR A 303 -4.80 -12.21 8.51
CA THR A 303 -5.00 -12.83 9.83
C THR A 303 -5.28 -11.73 10.82
N PHE A 304 -6.39 -11.84 11.55
CA PHE A 304 -6.71 -10.97 12.68
C PHE A 304 -6.19 -11.58 13.98
N GLU A 305 -5.65 -10.74 14.86
CA GLU A 305 -5.37 -11.06 16.26
C GLU A 305 -6.67 -11.11 17.07
N LEU A 306 -6.61 -11.62 18.31
CA LEU A 306 -7.77 -11.62 19.20
C LEU A 306 -8.21 -10.19 19.55
N PRO A 307 -9.52 -9.95 19.74
CA PRO A 307 -10.04 -8.63 20.04
C PRO A 307 -9.64 -8.22 21.45
N LYS A 308 -9.24 -6.96 21.57
CA LYS A 308 -9.08 -6.31 22.87
C LYS A 308 -10.19 -5.29 23.06
N THR A 309 -10.94 -5.43 24.14
CA THR A 309 -12.11 -4.61 24.45
C THR A 309 -11.77 -3.57 25.51
N TYR A 310 -12.42 -2.41 25.42
CA TYR A 310 -12.22 -1.26 26.28
C TYR A 310 -13.58 -0.74 26.72
N GLU A 311 -13.70 -0.41 28.00
CA GLU A 311 -14.92 0.19 28.54
C GLU A 311 -15.19 1.56 27.90
N ASN A 312 -14.12 2.30 27.58
CA ASN A 312 -14.21 3.62 26.96
C ASN A 312 -13.23 3.75 25.78
N VAL A 313 -13.67 4.50 24.77
CA VAL A 313 -12.94 4.77 23.54
C VAL A 313 -11.66 5.60 23.76
N VAL A 314 -11.55 6.31 24.88
CA VAL A 314 -10.37 7.12 25.23
C VAL A 314 -9.16 6.24 25.52
N GLU A 315 -9.35 5.13 26.23
CA GLU A 315 -8.30 4.13 26.45
C GLU A 315 -7.81 3.53 25.13
N ALA A 316 -8.75 3.20 24.24
CA ALA A 316 -8.45 2.67 22.92
C ALA A 316 -7.71 3.71 22.03
N ALA A 317 -8.07 4.99 22.13
CA ALA A 317 -7.46 6.09 21.38
C ALA A 317 -5.96 6.25 21.66
N SER A 318 -5.52 5.94 22.88
CA SER A 318 -4.11 6.05 23.27
C SER A 318 -3.18 5.14 22.45
N LEU A 319 -3.71 4.05 21.90
CA LEU A 319 -2.97 3.02 21.17
C LEU A 319 -2.73 3.37 19.71
N VAL A 320 -3.53 4.29 19.17
CA VAL A 320 -3.48 4.75 17.79
C VAL A 320 -3.26 6.27 17.71
N LYS A 321 -2.69 6.84 18.78
CA LYS A 321 -2.43 8.26 18.88
C LYS A 321 -1.44 8.69 17.81
N GLY A 322 -1.92 9.46 16.84
CA GLY A 322 -1.13 9.92 15.69
C GLY A 322 -1.18 9.01 14.47
N GLU A 323 -1.90 7.88 14.54
CA GLU A 323 -2.26 7.10 13.36
C GLU A 323 -3.43 7.79 12.64
N GLU A 324 -3.27 7.99 11.34
CA GLU A 324 -4.35 8.47 10.50
C GLU A 324 -5.09 7.26 9.91
N GLY A 325 -6.43 7.28 9.93
CA GLY A 325 -7.26 6.17 9.51
C GLY A 325 -8.51 6.62 8.77
N ILE A 326 -9.38 5.66 8.48
CA ILE A 326 -10.67 5.91 7.87
C ILE A 326 -11.72 5.74 8.95
N TRP A 327 -12.39 6.85 9.27
CA TRP A 327 -13.53 6.87 10.16
C TRP A 327 -14.81 6.65 9.36
N ILE A 328 -15.64 5.74 9.82
CA ILE A 328 -16.84 5.30 9.10
C ILE A 328 -18.01 5.44 10.06
N ASP A 329 -18.92 6.36 9.73
CA ASP A 329 -20.16 6.54 10.44
C ASP A 329 -21.20 5.55 9.87
N MET A 330 -21.77 4.74 10.76
CA MET A 330 -22.79 3.76 10.43
C MET A 330 -23.98 3.92 11.37
N PHE A 331 -25.09 3.32 10.96
CA PHE A 331 -26.32 3.30 11.74
C PHE A 331 -26.81 1.88 11.89
N LEU A 332 -27.37 1.58 13.05
CA LEU A 332 -28.14 0.38 13.33
C LEU A 332 -29.51 0.85 13.83
N ASP A 333 -30.57 0.61 13.06
CA ASP A 333 -31.91 1.13 13.31
C ASP A 333 -31.93 2.65 13.64
N LYS A 334 -31.19 3.43 12.85
CA LYS A 334 -31.00 4.90 12.96
C LYS A 334 -30.07 5.37 14.08
N ASP A 335 -29.62 4.48 14.95
CA ASP A 335 -28.69 4.83 16.01
C ASP A 335 -27.23 4.69 15.56
N PRO A 336 -26.34 5.64 15.90
CA PRO A 336 -25.00 5.65 15.36
C PRO A 336 -24.09 4.63 16.03
N PHE A 337 -23.24 4.00 15.22
CA PHE A 337 -22.05 3.29 15.67
C PHE A 337 -20.92 3.51 14.66
N TYR A 338 -19.69 3.15 15.02
CA TYR A 338 -18.54 3.58 14.24
C TYR A 338 -17.55 2.45 14.00
N ILE A 339 -16.93 2.49 12.82
CA ILE A 339 -15.71 1.75 12.53
C ILE A 339 -14.58 2.74 12.28
N PHE A 340 -13.40 2.40 12.80
CA PHE A 340 -12.17 3.06 12.40
C PHE A 340 -11.16 2.03 11.92
N ILE A 341 -10.50 2.32 10.80
CA ILE A 341 -9.44 1.44 10.28
C ILE A 341 -8.18 2.27 9.97
N SER A 342 -7.06 1.92 10.60
CA SER A 342 -5.73 2.48 10.33
C SER A 342 -4.79 1.44 9.71
N SER A 343 -3.69 1.88 9.09
CA SER A 343 -2.66 1.00 8.51
C SER A 343 -1.25 1.36 8.93
#